data_AF-A0AAP0BDZ4-F1
#
_entry.id   AF-A0AAP0BDZ4-F1
#
_cell.length_a   1.000
_cell.length_b   1.000
_cell.length_c   1.000
_cell.angle_alpha   90.00
_cell.angle_beta   90.00
_cell.angle_gamma   90.00
#
_symmetry.space_group_name_H-M   'P 1'
#
loop_
_entity.id
_entity.type
_entity.pdbx_description
1 polymer ?
#
loop_
_entity_poly.entity_id
_entity_poly.type
_entity_poly.pdbx_seq_one_letter_code
_entity_poly.pdbx_strand_id
1 'polypeptide(L)'
;MSKKMGVAEMRMLRWMCGHTRLDKIRNECIRDKIGVAPIEEKMREARLRWFGHVQRRPLEALVRCCESLATRQVKRGRGKPIKTWNETIRKDMTY
;
A
#
# COMPACT_ATOMS: atom_id res chain seq x y z
N MET A 1 -0.91 -7.93 1.68
CA MET A 1 -1.91 -7.06 1.03
C MET A 1 -1.47 -6.64 -0.36
N SER A 2 -0.36 -5.89 -0.52
CA SER A 2 0.16 -5.40 -1.82
C SER A 2 0.07 -6.40 -2.99
N LYS A 3 0.72 -7.57 -2.84
CA LYS A 3 0.77 -8.60 -3.91
C LYS A 3 -0.61 -9.12 -4.36
N LYS A 4 -1.59 -9.22 -3.46
CA LYS A 4 -2.95 -9.68 -3.82
C LYS A 4 -3.69 -8.62 -4.65
N MET A 5 -3.48 -7.34 -4.33
CA MET A 5 -4.05 -6.22 -5.06
C MET A 5 -3.46 -6.11 -6.47
N GLY A 6 -2.14 -6.28 -6.63
CA GLY A 6 -1.51 -6.28 -7.96
C GLY A 6 -2.03 -7.40 -8.88
N VAL A 7 -2.36 -8.57 -8.33
CA VAL A 7 -2.99 -9.66 -9.09
C VAL A 7 -4.42 -9.30 -9.50
N ALA A 8 -5.21 -8.74 -8.58
CA ALA A 8 -6.57 -8.31 -8.87
C ALA A 8 -6.61 -7.20 -9.94
N GLU A 9 -5.75 -6.18 -9.79
CA GLU A 9 -5.52 -5.13 -10.77
C GLU A 9 -5.24 -5.74 -12.14
N MET A 10 -4.20 -6.56 -12.27
CA MET A 10 -3.83 -7.12 -13.57
C MET A 10 -4.92 -7.99 -14.19
N ARG A 11 -5.73 -8.69 -13.38
CA ARG A 11 -6.89 -9.44 -13.87
C ARG A 11 -7.93 -8.51 -14.48
N MET A 12 -8.22 -7.39 -13.81
CA MET A 12 -9.18 -6.39 -14.29
C MET A 12 -8.68 -5.68 -15.56
N LEU A 13 -7.43 -5.21 -15.56
CA LEU A 13 -6.83 -4.51 -16.71
C LEU A 13 -6.79 -5.41 -17.95
N ARG A 14 -6.44 -6.69 -17.78
CA ARG A 14 -6.47 -7.67 -18.86
C ARG A 14 -7.87 -7.89 -19.40
N TRP A 15 -8.84 -8.10 -18.51
CA TRP A 15 -10.24 -8.28 -18.91
C TRP A 15 -10.79 -7.09 -19.68
N MET A 16 -10.51 -5.86 -19.20
CA MET A 16 -10.90 -4.62 -19.89
C MET A 16 -10.30 -4.50 -21.29
N CYS A 17 -9.07 -4.97 -21.49
CA CYS A 17 -8.39 -4.94 -22.79
C CYS A 17 -8.67 -6.18 -23.67
N GLY A 18 -9.50 -7.12 -23.21
CA GLY A 18 -9.72 -8.40 -23.92
C GLY A 18 -8.50 -9.32 -23.96
N HIS A 19 -7.50 -9.09 -23.10
CA HIS A 19 -6.27 -9.88 -23.07
C HIS A 19 -6.38 -11.07 -22.12
N THR A 20 -5.84 -12.20 -22.52
CA THR A 20 -5.73 -13.39 -21.68
C THR A 20 -4.30 -13.59 -21.18
N ARG A 21 -4.07 -14.67 -20.44
CA ARG A 21 -2.69 -15.08 -20.08
C ARG A 21 -1.94 -15.72 -21.25
N LEU A 22 -2.64 -16.21 -22.27
CA LEU A 22 -2.04 -16.88 -23.44
C LEU A 22 -1.34 -15.90 -24.37
N ASP A 23 -1.77 -14.63 -24.36
CA ASP A 23 -1.18 -13.56 -25.18
C ASP A 23 0.27 -13.23 -24.78
N LYS A 24 0.72 -13.70 -23.60
CA LYS A 24 2.08 -13.49 -23.06
C LYS A 24 2.56 -12.02 -23.05
N ILE A 25 1.63 -11.06 -23.11
CA ILE A 25 1.91 -9.63 -23.00
C ILE A 25 2.39 -9.31 -21.60
N ARG A 26 3.47 -8.54 -21.50
CA ARG A 26 4.03 -8.05 -20.22
C ARG A 26 3.03 -7.16 -19.49
N ASN A 27 3.04 -7.20 -18.16
CA ASN A 27 2.10 -6.43 -17.34
C ASN A 27 2.35 -4.92 -17.49
N GLU A 28 3.61 -4.53 -17.65
CA GLU A 28 4.06 -3.15 -17.87
C GLU A 28 3.42 -2.59 -19.15
N CYS A 29 3.48 -3.33 -20.26
CA CYS A 29 2.86 -2.92 -21.52
C CYS A 29 1.34 -2.70 -21.42
N ILE A 30 0.64 -3.51 -20.61
CA ILE A 30 -0.80 -3.34 -20.39
C ILE A 30 -1.07 -2.06 -19.59
N ARG A 31 -0.27 -1.80 -18.55
CA ARG A 31 -0.39 -0.58 -17.75
C ARG A 31 -0.09 0.67 -18.56
N ASP A 32 0.97 0.65 -19.37
CA ASP A 32 1.38 1.76 -20.24
C ASP A 32 0.30 2.07 -21.28
N LYS A 33 -0.30 1.03 -21.89
CA LYS A 33 -1.39 1.17 -22.85
C LYS A 33 -2.62 1.85 -22.25
N ILE A 34 -2.95 1.54 -20.99
CA ILE A 34 -4.11 2.12 -20.29
C ILE A 34 -3.74 3.46 -19.64
N GLY A 35 -2.45 3.74 -19.41
CA GLY A 35 -1.95 4.93 -18.73
C GLY A 35 -2.14 4.89 -17.22
N VAL A 36 -2.05 3.71 -16.59
CA VAL A 36 -2.25 3.54 -15.14
C VAL A 36 -0.95 3.20 -14.42
N ALA A 37 -0.68 3.90 -13.32
CA ALA A 37 0.39 3.53 -12.40
C ALA A 37 0.02 2.23 -11.64
N PRO A 38 1.00 1.41 -11.24
CA PRO A 38 0.75 0.20 -10.47
C PRO A 38 -0.04 0.49 -9.18
N ILE A 39 -1.06 -0.33 -8.90
CA ILE A 39 -1.91 -0.18 -7.71
C ILE A 39 -1.10 -0.13 -6.41
N GLU A 40 0.03 -0.85 -6.34
CA GLU A 40 0.90 -0.86 -5.17
C GLU A 40 1.49 0.53 -4.88
N GLU A 41 1.85 1.27 -5.92
CA GLU A 41 2.34 2.65 -5.81
C GLU A 41 1.23 3.59 -5.36
N LYS A 42 0.02 3.46 -5.91
CA LYS A 42 -1.14 4.24 -5.48
C LYS A 42 -1.52 3.98 -4.03
N MET A 43 -1.44 2.73 -3.59
CA MET A 43 -1.63 2.39 -2.17
C MET A 43 -0.52 2.99 -1.29
N ARG A 44 0.73 3.00 -1.74
CA ARG A 44 1.85 3.65 -1.02
C ARG A 44 1.62 5.15 -0.90
N GLU A 45 1.30 5.82 -2.02
CA GLU A 45 0.97 7.24 -2.08
C GLU A 45 -0.17 7.60 -1.12
N ALA A 46 -1.26 6.81 -1.10
CA ALA A 46 -2.38 7.02 -0.20
C ALA A 46 -1.99 6.87 1.28
N ARG A 47 -1.18 5.86 1.63
CA ARG A 47 -0.70 5.66 3.00
C ARG A 47 0.17 6.83 3.47
N LEU A 48 1.10 7.30 2.62
CA LEU A 48 1.98 8.42 2.95
C LEU A 48 1.21 9.75 3.02
N ARG A 49 0.21 9.96 2.16
CA ARG A 49 -0.69 11.13 2.25
C ARG A 49 -1.45 11.16 3.57
N TRP A 50 -2.01 10.02 3.98
CA TRP A 50 -2.67 9.89 5.28
C TRP A 50 -1.69 10.14 6.42
N PHE A 51 -0.51 9.52 6.38
CA PHE A 51 0.51 9.72 7.40
C PHE A 51 0.91 11.21 7.50
N GLY A 52 1.18 11.87 6.37
CA GLY A 52 1.48 13.30 6.35
C GLY A 52 0.32 14.16 6.85
N HIS A 53 -0.93 13.76 6.60
CA HIS A 53 -2.11 14.41 7.19
C HIS A 53 -2.09 14.30 8.71
N VAL A 54 -1.87 13.09 9.26
CA VAL A 54 -1.78 12.86 10.70
C VAL A 54 -0.63 13.64 11.32
N GLN A 55 0.55 13.66 10.69
CA GLN A 55 1.74 14.37 11.17
C GLN A 55 1.57 15.88 11.26
N ARG A 56 0.73 16.47 10.40
CA ARG A 56 0.43 17.92 10.41
C ARG A 56 -0.61 18.33 11.45
N ARG A 57 -1.28 17.39 12.12
CA ARG A 57 -2.26 17.71 13.17
C ARG A 57 -1.56 18.01 14.50
N PRO A 58 -2.13 18.89 15.34
CA PRO A 58 -1.61 19.15 16.68
C PRO A 58 -1.66 17.87 17.54
N LEU A 59 -0.81 17.79 18.56
CA LEU A 59 -0.67 16.58 19.40
C LEU A 59 -1.97 16.23 20.12
N GLU A 60 -2.76 17.23 20.46
CA GLU A 60 -4.06 17.14 21.14
C GLU A 60 -5.15 16.56 20.23
N ALA A 61 -4.93 16.53 18.91
CA ALA A 61 -5.89 15.91 18.01
C ALA A 61 -5.95 14.40 18.26
N LEU A 62 -7.17 13.85 18.42
CA LEU A 62 -7.40 12.43 18.71
C LEU A 62 -6.63 11.49 17.76
N VAL A 63 -6.64 11.79 16.47
CA VAL A 63 -5.96 10.99 15.44
C VAL A 63 -4.44 10.91 15.68
N ARG A 64 -3.84 12.00 16.19
CA ARG A 64 -2.42 12.11 16.51
C ARG A 64 -2.08 11.39 17.82
N CYS A 65 -2.91 11.57 18.85
CA CYS A 65 -2.81 10.82 20.11
C CYS A 65 -2.88 9.31 19.89
N CYS A 66 -3.86 8.83 19.13
CA CYS A 66 -4.04 7.40 18.85
C CYS A 66 -2.84 6.80 18.11
N GLU A 67 -2.25 7.53 17.15
CA GLU A 67 -1.05 7.07 16.45
C GLU A 67 0.16 6.97 17.38
N SER A 68 0.33 7.94 18.28
CA SER A 68 1.38 7.89 19.31
C SER A 68 1.16 6.76 20.31
N LEU A 69 -0.08 6.49 20.73
CA LEU A 69 -0.42 5.38 21.62
C LEU A 69 -0.21 4.01 20.96
N ALA A 70 -0.59 3.85 19.69
CA ALA A 70 -0.37 2.63 18.91
C ALA A 70 1.12 2.31 18.69
N THR A 71 1.99 3.30 18.88
CA THR A 71 3.45 3.13 18.82
C THR A 71 4.05 2.55 20.10
N ARG A 72 3.31 2.55 21.23
CA ARG A 72 3.78 1.89 22.46
C ARG A 72 3.86 0.39 22.23
N GLN A 73 5.04 -0.16 22.50
CA GLN A 73 5.35 -1.57 22.27
C GLN A 73 4.39 -2.49 23.03
N VAL A 74 3.58 -3.23 22.28
CA VAL A 74 2.80 -4.35 22.80
C VAL A 74 3.77 -5.51 23.08
N LYS A 75 3.61 -6.20 24.22
CA LYS A 75 4.41 -7.38 24.56
C LYS A 75 4.37 -8.41 23.42
N ARG A 76 5.54 -8.84 22.95
CA ARG A 76 5.70 -9.70 21.77
C ARG A 76 5.39 -11.16 22.11
N GLY A 77 4.50 -11.79 21.34
CA GLY A 77 4.22 -13.23 21.43
C GLY A 77 5.22 -14.10 20.65
N ARG A 78 5.05 -15.43 20.70
CA ARG A 78 5.80 -16.39 19.86
C ARG A 78 5.33 -16.33 18.41
N GLY A 79 6.26 -16.45 17.45
CA GLY A 79 5.99 -16.49 16.02
C GLY A 79 6.47 -15.26 15.24
N LYS A 80 6.07 -15.17 13.96
CA LYS A 80 6.42 -14.03 13.10
C LYS A 80 5.71 -12.76 13.62
N PRO A 81 6.43 -11.64 13.81
CA PRO A 81 5.81 -10.38 14.21
C PRO A 81 4.71 -9.95 13.25
N ILE A 82 3.61 -9.45 13.80
CA ILE A 82 2.61 -8.74 13.02
C ILE A 82 3.28 -7.49 12.48
N LYS A 83 3.12 -7.25 11.17
CA LYS A 83 3.61 -6.01 10.56
C LYS A 83 2.90 -4.83 11.18
N THR A 84 3.65 -3.95 11.81
CA THR A 84 3.07 -2.74 12.40
C THR A 84 2.84 -1.66 11.33
N TRP A 85 1.95 -0.72 11.64
CA TRP A 85 1.74 0.46 10.81
C TRP A 85 3.04 1.22 10.59
N ASN A 86 3.79 1.47 11.67
CA ASN A 86 5.06 2.20 11.61
C ASN A 86 6.14 1.48 10.80
N GLU A 87 6.25 0.16 10.89
CA GLU A 87 7.14 -0.62 9.99
C GLU A 87 6.74 -0.47 8.53
N THR A 88 5.44 -0.45 8.23
CA THR A 88 4.93 -0.26 6.86
C THR A 88 5.29 1.12 6.33
N ILE A 89 5.04 2.17 7.12
CA ILE A 89 5.36 3.55 6.75
C ILE A 89 6.87 3.76 6.58
N ARG A 90 7.70 3.23 7.48
CA ARG A 90 9.17 3.29 7.33
C ARG A 90 9.63 2.66 6.02
N LYS A 91 9.07 1.50 5.67
CA LYS A 91 9.37 0.84 4.41
C LYS A 91 8.92 1.66 3.20
N ASP A 92 7.76 2.31 3.29
CA ASP A 92 7.23 3.17 2.22
C ASP A 92 8.08 4.43 2.00
N MET A 93 8.75 4.95 3.03
CA MET A 93 9.68 6.09 2.92
C MET A 93 11.04 5.73 2.30
N THR A 94 11.45 4.46 2.40
CA THR A 94 12.73 3.96 1.86
C THR A 94 12.65 3.49 0.41
N TYR A 95 11.48 3.59 -0.21
CA TYR A 95 11.22 3.09 -1.57
C TYR A 95 11.50 4.14 -2.63
#